data_AF-A0A4R9IQ44-F1
#
_entry.id   AF-A0A4R9IQ44-F1
#
_cell.length_a   1.000
_cell.length_b   1.000
_cell.length_c   1.000
_cell.angle_alpha   90.00
_cell.angle_beta   90.00
_cell.angle_gamma   90.00
#
_symmetry.space_group_name_H-M   'P 1'
#
loop_
_entity.id
_entity.type
_entity.pdbx_description
1 polymer ?
#
loop_
_entity_poly.entity_id
_entity_poly.type
_entity_poly.pdbx_seq_one_letter_code
_entity_poly.pdbx_strand_id
1 'polypeptide(L)'
;MIQLPKEKEITIISKPSLNSNEVILKVMSSDLAQDFVNHFDFTKKQLFIDCDEDALLEIDSSFENGDKRLLWESGILKFTEEEWNSFQNNIPALSPFLAQDLSGKDLMLAWGKKESLMSAVTTGLGTYYSRSRKGKWVKGEESGHLQNLSAIYVHSNPFFVQYVTSQIGAACHTGYYSCFFRELGPNDSVSFVYSNKVGE
;
A
#
# COMPACT_ATOMS: atom_id res chain seq x y z
N MET A 1 -1.13 -17.02 -18.52
CA MET A 1 -1.04 -17.00 -17.05
C MET A 1 -0.18 -15.83 -16.66
N ILE A 2 -0.72 -14.87 -15.90
CA ILE A 2 0.16 -13.86 -15.29
C ILE A 2 1.10 -14.62 -14.36
N GLN A 3 2.39 -14.47 -14.63
CA GLN A 3 3.42 -15.20 -13.92
C GLN A 3 4.08 -14.27 -12.93
N LEU A 4 3.74 -14.44 -11.66
CA LEU A 4 4.29 -13.60 -10.60
C LEU A 4 5.81 -13.81 -10.50
N PRO A 5 6.57 -12.80 -10.05
CA PRO A 5 8.01 -12.91 -9.85
C PRO A 5 8.35 -14.08 -8.91
N LYS A 6 9.29 -14.93 -9.32
CA LYS A 6 9.77 -16.05 -8.48
C LYS A 6 10.67 -15.54 -7.35
N GLU A 7 10.72 -16.30 -6.26
CA GLU A 7 11.61 -16.06 -5.12
C GLU A 7 11.43 -14.66 -4.48
N LYS A 8 10.24 -14.09 -4.62
CA LYS A 8 9.85 -12.84 -3.99
C LYS A 8 8.74 -13.06 -2.97
N GLU A 9 8.69 -12.15 -2.00
CA GLU A 9 7.51 -11.94 -1.17
C GLU A 9 6.49 -11.15 -1.97
N ILE A 10 5.26 -11.65 -2.01
CA ILE A 10 4.12 -11.00 -2.65
C ILE A 10 3.15 -10.55 -1.58
N THR A 11 2.67 -9.32 -1.71
CA THR A 11 1.71 -8.76 -0.77
C THR A 11 0.30 -8.79 -1.34
N ILE A 12 -0.64 -9.40 -0.61
CA ILE A 12 -2.07 -9.37 -0.92
C ILE A 12 -2.71 -8.32 -0.02
N ILE A 13 -3.30 -7.30 -0.64
CA ILE A 13 -4.08 -6.25 -0.01
C ILE A 13 -5.54 -6.60 -0.26
N SER A 14 -6.35 -6.75 0.78
CA SER A 14 -7.79 -7.03 0.61
C SER A 14 -8.63 -5.93 1.24
N LYS A 15 -9.72 -5.54 0.58
CA LYS A 15 -10.64 -4.49 1.06
C LYS A 15 -12.08 -4.65 0.53
N PRO A 16 -13.08 -4.04 1.18
CA PRO A 16 -14.49 -4.26 0.81
C PRO A 16 -14.93 -3.52 -0.46
N SER A 17 -14.25 -2.43 -0.83
CA SER A 17 -14.53 -1.63 -2.03
C SER A 17 -13.32 -0.78 -2.38
N LEU A 18 -13.23 -0.31 -3.64
CA LEU A 18 -12.11 0.52 -4.11
C LEU A 18 -11.90 1.80 -3.27
N ASN A 19 -12.97 2.37 -2.74
CA ASN A 19 -12.97 3.61 -1.96
C ASN A 19 -12.95 3.40 -0.44
N SER A 20 -12.80 2.16 0.03
CA SER A 20 -12.74 1.88 1.46
C SER A 20 -11.38 2.27 2.05
N ASN A 21 -11.38 2.86 3.24
CA ASN A 21 -10.17 2.98 4.07
C ASN A 21 -9.93 1.74 4.95
N GLU A 22 -10.87 0.78 4.97
CA GLU A 22 -10.65 -0.51 5.60
C GLU A 22 -9.85 -1.42 4.68
N VAL A 23 -8.82 -2.03 5.24
CA VAL A 23 -7.87 -2.86 4.49
C VAL A 23 -7.20 -3.84 5.44
N ILE A 24 -6.94 -5.05 4.94
CA ILE A 24 -6.02 -6.00 5.57
C ILE A 24 -4.92 -6.35 4.58
N LEU A 25 -3.82 -6.87 5.11
CA LEU A 25 -2.66 -7.23 4.31
C LEU A 25 -2.19 -8.63 4.70
N LYS A 26 -1.73 -9.40 3.71
CA LYS A 26 -0.98 -10.65 3.92
C LYS A 26 0.27 -10.63 3.06
N VAL A 27 1.40 -11.05 3.63
CA VAL A 27 2.64 -11.28 2.88
C VAL A 27 2.82 -12.79 2.75
N MET A 28 3.06 -13.28 1.53
CA MET A 28 3.24 -14.70 1.25
C MET A 28 4.33 -14.92 0.20
N SER A 29 4.76 -16.17 0.04
CA SER A 29 5.72 -16.53 -1.02
C SER A 29 5.11 -16.39 -2.41
N SER A 30 5.96 -16.23 -3.43
CA SER A 30 5.55 -16.20 -4.83
C SER A 30 4.69 -17.40 -5.23
N ASP A 31 5.00 -18.60 -4.72
CA ASP A 31 4.27 -19.82 -5.07
C ASP A 31 2.85 -19.81 -4.49
N LEU A 32 2.70 -19.40 -3.23
CA LEU A 32 1.39 -19.27 -2.58
C LEU A 32 0.56 -18.15 -3.23
N ALA A 33 1.20 -17.05 -3.63
CA ALA A 33 0.52 -15.98 -4.35
C ALA A 33 0.10 -16.40 -5.76
N GLN A 34 0.91 -17.19 -6.45
CA GLN A 34 0.55 -17.75 -7.76
C GLN A 34 -0.65 -18.70 -7.61
N ASP A 35 -0.66 -19.55 -6.59
CA ASP A 35 -1.80 -20.41 -6.28
C ASP A 35 -3.06 -19.59 -5.94
N PHE A 36 -2.92 -18.48 -5.21
CA PHE A 36 -4.02 -17.55 -4.95
C PHE A 36 -4.62 -16.99 -6.25
N VAL A 37 -3.79 -16.50 -7.19
CA VAL A 37 -4.25 -15.97 -8.48
C VAL A 37 -4.93 -17.06 -9.31
N ASN A 38 -4.36 -18.27 -9.36
CA ASN A 38 -4.88 -19.39 -10.14
C ASN A 38 -6.27 -19.86 -9.68
N HIS A 39 -6.60 -19.66 -8.40
CA HIS A 39 -7.87 -20.05 -7.79
C HIS A 39 -8.77 -18.84 -7.45
N PHE A 40 -8.45 -17.66 -7.96
CA PHE A 40 -9.18 -16.44 -7.65
C PHE A 40 -10.60 -16.45 -8.26
N ASP A 41 -11.61 -16.08 -7.46
CA ASP A 41 -13.01 -16.02 -7.91
C ASP A 41 -13.32 -14.67 -8.59
N PHE A 42 -12.99 -14.58 -9.88
CA PHE A 42 -13.31 -13.43 -10.73
C PHE A 42 -14.81 -13.19 -10.96
N THR A 43 -15.71 -14.08 -10.49
CA THR A 43 -17.16 -13.88 -10.67
C THR A 43 -17.76 -12.96 -9.60
N LYS A 44 -17.09 -12.82 -8.45
CA LYS A 44 -17.57 -12.04 -7.30
C LYS A 44 -16.59 -10.98 -6.83
N LYS A 45 -15.32 -11.13 -7.17
CA LYS A 45 -14.23 -10.29 -6.67
C LYS A 45 -13.48 -9.66 -7.82
N GLN A 46 -12.81 -8.55 -7.53
CA GLN A 46 -11.90 -7.90 -8.46
C GLN A 46 -10.47 -8.06 -7.97
N LEU A 47 -9.54 -8.20 -8.89
CA LEU A 47 -8.13 -8.33 -8.58
C LEU A 47 -7.34 -7.35 -9.41
N PHE A 48 -6.49 -6.55 -8.76
CA PHE A 48 -5.59 -5.62 -9.41
C PHE A 48 -4.15 -6.05 -9.11
N ILE A 49 -3.26 -5.72 -10.04
CA ILE A 49 -1.83 -5.95 -9.88
C ILE A 49 -1.10 -4.62 -9.95
N ASP A 50 -0.12 -4.44 -9.07
CA ASP A 50 0.70 -3.25 -9.06
C ASP A 50 1.66 -3.21 -10.25
N CYS A 51 2.57 -2.23 -10.31
CA CYS A 51 3.39 -1.97 -11.50
C CYS A 51 4.52 -2.99 -11.73
N ASP A 52 5.03 -3.59 -10.66
CA ASP A 52 6.18 -4.51 -10.65
C ASP A 52 5.83 -5.92 -10.16
N GLU A 53 4.54 -6.19 -10.03
CA GLU A 53 3.94 -7.51 -9.87
C GLU A 53 4.29 -8.18 -8.54
N ASP A 54 4.61 -7.38 -7.51
CA ASP A 54 4.88 -7.85 -6.15
C ASP A 54 3.84 -7.40 -5.10
N ALA A 55 2.79 -6.70 -5.54
CA ALA A 55 1.57 -6.49 -4.78
C ALA A 55 0.29 -6.73 -5.61
N LEU A 56 -0.67 -7.40 -4.98
CA LEU A 56 -2.01 -7.64 -5.51
C LEU A 56 -3.04 -6.95 -4.61
N LEU A 57 -4.07 -6.38 -5.23
CA LEU A 57 -5.18 -5.75 -4.54
C LEU A 57 -6.48 -6.48 -4.88
N GLU A 58 -7.06 -7.15 -3.88
CA GLU A 58 -8.35 -7.83 -3.93
C GLU A 58 -9.45 -6.92 -3.41
N ILE A 59 -10.53 -6.80 -4.20
CA ILE A 59 -11.79 -6.21 -3.76
C ILE A 59 -12.77 -7.34 -3.51
N ASP A 60 -13.19 -7.49 -2.25
CA ASP A 60 -14.07 -8.54 -1.77
C ASP A 60 -15.12 -7.97 -0.82
N SER A 61 -16.38 -7.95 -1.24
CA SER A 61 -17.47 -7.45 -0.39
C SER A 61 -17.73 -8.30 0.86
N SER A 62 -17.20 -9.53 0.93
CA SER A 62 -17.25 -10.40 2.13
C SER A 62 -16.10 -10.16 3.11
N PHE A 63 -15.34 -9.09 2.91
CA PHE A 63 -14.25 -8.64 3.76
C PHE A 63 -14.64 -8.48 5.23
N GLU A 64 -13.75 -8.96 6.10
CA GLU A 64 -13.80 -8.72 7.54
C GLU A 64 -12.81 -7.62 7.92
N ASN A 65 -13.26 -6.66 8.74
CA ASN A 65 -12.44 -5.53 9.13
C ASN A 65 -11.21 -5.97 9.94
N GLY A 66 -10.06 -5.40 9.61
CA GLY A 66 -8.85 -5.48 10.43
C GLY A 66 -8.89 -4.51 11.61
N ASP A 67 -8.08 -4.79 12.63
CA ASP A 67 -7.86 -3.86 13.74
C ASP A 67 -6.77 -2.85 13.38
N LYS A 68 -7.15 -1.57 13.31
CA LYS A 68 -6.25 -0.46 13.01
C LYS A 68 -6.41 0.67 14.00
N ARG A 69 -5.31 1.34 14.30
CA ARG A 69 -5.28 2.48 15.22
C ARG A 69 -4.79 3.73 14.50
N LEU A 70 -5.45 4.85 14.75
CA LEU A 70 -4.99 6.15 14.27
C LEU A 70 -3.76 6.57 15.07
N LEU A 71 -2.60 6.62 14.43
CA LEU A 71 -1.34 7.00 15.05
C LEU A 71 -1.13 8.52 15.01
N TRP A 72 -1.41 9.13 13.86
CA TRP A 72 -1.10 10.53 13.58
C TRP A 72 -2.14 11.09 12.63
N GLU A 73 -2.50 12.37 12.79
CA GLU A 73 -3.40 13.09 11.90
C GLU A 73 -3.06 14.58 11.91
N SER A 74 -2.93 15.17 10.72
CA SER A 74 -2.77 16.62 10.53
C SER A 74 -1.69 17.25 11.43
N GLY A 75 -0.53 16.60 11.55
CA GLY A 75 0.59 17.10 12.36
C GLY A 75 0.58 16.67 13.83
N ILE A 76 -0.45 15.95 14.27
CA ILE A 76 -0.67 15.63 15.69
C ILE A 76 -0.61 14.11 15.89
N LEU A 77 0.31 13.66 16.75
CA LEU A 77 0.33 12.30 17.29
C LEU A 77 -0.92 12.09 18.15
N LYS A 78 -1.61 10.97 17.93
CA LYS A 78 -2.82 10.60 18.68
C LYS A 78 -2.53 9.65 19.83
N PHE A 79 -1.36 9.03 19.82
CA PHE A 79 -0.89 8.19 20.91
C PHE A 79 -0.42 9.09 22.05
N THR A 80 -0.67 8.66 23.29
CA THR A 80 0.01 9.22 24.45
C THR A 80 1.52 8.98 24.36
N GLU A 81 2.30 9.69 25.17
CA GLU A 81 3.76 9.51 25.20
C GLU A 81 4.15 8.05 25.56
N GLU A 82 3.47 7.44 26.53
CA GLU A 82 3.68 6.05 26.92
C GLU A 82 3.37 5.08 25.78
N GLU A 83 2.21 5.24 25.12
CA GLU A 83 1.83 4.43 23.97
C GLU A 83 2.80 4.57 22.82
N TRP A 84 3.26 5.80 22.54
CA TRP A 84 4.21 6.07 21.47
C TRP A 84 5.57 5.42 21.73
N ASN A 85 6.08 5.53 22.96
CA ASN A 85 7.34 4.91 23.36
C ASN A 85 7.26 3.38 23.28
N SER A 86 6.15 2.79 23.74
CA SER A 86 5.91 1.34 23.62
C SER A 86 5.78 0.90 22.17
N PHE A 87 4.96 1.61 21.37
CA PHE A 87 4.74 1.31 19.97
C PHE A 87 6.04 1.31 19.16
N GLN A 88 6.88 2.33 19.35
CA GLN A 88 8.17 2.47 18.68
C GLN A 88 9.12 1.29 18.90
N ASN A 89 9.01 0.57 20.01
CA ASN A 89 9.85 -0.59 20.31
C ASN A 89 9.35 -1.88 19.63
N ASN A 90 8.08 -1.88 19.19
CA ASN A 90 7.43 -3.03 18.56
C ASN A 90 7.33 -2.92 17.04
N ILE A 91 7.79 -1.82 16.44
CA ILE A 91 7.84 -1.68 14.98
C ILE A 91 8.86 -2.70 14.43
N PRO A 92 8.45 -3.61 13.53
CA PRO A 92 9.37 -4.53 12.88
C PRO A 92 10.48 -3.80 12.12
N ALA A 93 11.63 -4.47 11.97
CA ALA A 93 12.80 -3.91 11.28
C ALA A 93 12.51 -3.52 9.82
N LEU A 94 11.49 -4.13 9.20
CA LEU A 94 11.00 -3.86 7.87
C LEU A 94 9.51 -4.27 7.81
N SER A 95 8.65 -3.42 7.26
CA SER A 95 7.21 -3.70 7.14
C SER A 95 6.58 -3.02 5.93
N PRO A 96 5.40 -3.49 5.48
CA PRO A 96 4.67 -2.87 4.37
C PRO A 96 4.07 -1.52 4.77
N PHE A 97 4.17 -0.54 3.89
CA PHE A 97 3.60 0.80 4.01
C PHE A 97 2.69 1.00 2.79
N LEU A 98 1.38 1.00 3.02
CA LEU A 98 0.35 1.18 2.00
C LEU A 98 -0.08 2.64 1.96
N ALA A 99 -0.04 3.28 0.79
CA ALA A 99 -0.61 4.61 0.59
C ALA A 99 -1.98 4.53 -0.05
N GLN A 100 -2.95 5.25 0.51
CA GLN A 100 -4.27 5.49 -0.03
C GLN A 100 -4.51 6.98 -0.20
N ASP A 101 -5.25 7.37 -1.24
CA ASP A 101 -5.71 8.74 -1.36
C ASP A 101 -6.84 9.06 -0.37
N LEU A 102 -7.25 10.33 -0.30
CA LEU A 102 -8.33 10.80 0.56
C LEU A 102 -9.68 10.12 0.28
N SER A 103 -9.87 9.53 -0.91
CA SER A 103 -11.08 8.80 -1.28
C SER A 103 -11.00 7.30 -0.94
N GLY A 104 -9.91 6.87 -0.30
CA GLY A 104 -9.64 5.48 0.06
C GLY A 104 -9.02 4.66 -1.06
N LYS A 105 -8.66 5.24 -2.22
CA LYS A 105 -8.08 4.47 -3.32
C LYS A 105 -6.62 4.12 -3.04
N ASP A 106 -6.25 2.85 -3.17
CA ASP A 106 -4.87 2.41 -3.02
C ASP A 106 -3.99 2.96 -4.15
N LEU A 107 -2.88 3.60 -3.77
CA LEU A 107 -1.97 4.30 -4.66
C LEU A 107 -0.73 3.48 -4.92
N MET A 108 -0.11 2.96 -3.86
CA MET A 108 1.09 2.14 -3.96
C MET A 108 1.34 1.41 -2.65
N LEU A 109 2.05 0.30 -2.75
CA LEU A 109 2.70 -0.36 -1.64
C LEU A 109 4.21 -0.11 -1.72
N ALA A 110 4.84 0.13 -0.59
CA ALA A 110 6.30 0.10 -0.49
C ALA A 110 6.70 -0.46 0.88
N TRP A 111 8.01 -0.64 1.07
CA TRP A 111 8.55 -1.08 2.35
C TRP A 111 8.99 0.14 3.17
N GLY A 112 8.85 0.04 4.48
CA GLY A 112 9.29 1.06 5.42
C GLY A 112 9.96 0.45 6.64
N LYS A 113 10.75 1.27 7.32
CA LYS A 113 11.34 0.98 8.63
C LYS A 113 10.80 1.95 9.68
N LYS A 114 11.17 1.73 10.93
CA LYS A 114 10.93 2.69 12.03
C LYS A 114 11.35 4.10 11.63
N GLU A 115 12.53 4.28 11.06
CA GLU A 115 13.04 5.61 10.66
C GLU A 115 12.23 6.27 9.54
N SER A 116 11.63 5.46 8.66
CA SER A 116 10.69 5.95 7.64
C SER A 116 9.41 6.49 8.30
N LEU A 117 8.83 5.74 9.25
CA LEU A 117 7.65 6.17 9.98
C LEU A 117 7.89 7.43 10.83
N MET A 118 9.01 7.49 11.54
CA MET A 118 9.40 8.68 12.31
C MET A 118 9.51 9.91 11.41
N SER A 119 10.17 9.76 10.27
CA SER A 119 10.30 10.84 9.28
C SER A 119 8.94 11.30 8.77
N ALA A 120 8.03 10.37 8.49
CA ALA A 120 6.67 10.68 8.03
C ALA A 120 5.86 11.43 9.11
N VAL A 121 5.93 10.99 10.37
CA VAL A 121 5.27 11.65 11.51
C VAL A 121 5.82 13.07 11.72
N THR A 122 7.13 13.28 11.57
CA THR A 122 7.76 14.59 11.75
C THR A 122 7.47 15.55 10.59
N THR A 123 7.51 15.05 9.36
CA THR A 123 7.45 15.91 8.15
C THR A 123 6.06 16.03 7.54
N GLY A 124 5.15 15.09 7.85
CA GLY A 124 3.87 14.97 7.15
C GLY A 124 4.02 14.50 5.70
N LEU A 125 5.15 13.89 5.32
CA LEU A 125 5.41 13.42 3.96
C LEU A 125 5.55 11.90 3.89
N GLY A 126 4.96 11.30 2.85
CA GLY A 126 5.10 9.88 2.55
C GLY A 126 6.56 9.47 2.43
N THR A 127 7.08 8.76 3.43
CA THR A 127 8.49 8.39 3.53
C THR A 127 8.62 6.88 3.65
N TYR A 128 9.55 6.30 2.89
CA TYR A 128 9.69 4.86 2.71
C TYR A 128 11.16 4.43 2.82
N TYR A 129 11.42 3.13 2.67
CA TYR A 129 12.75 2.53 2.62
C TYR A 129 12.92 1.70 1.35
N SER A 130 13.91 2.04 0.53
CA SER A 130 14.27 1.26 -0.64
C SER A 130 15.18 0.11 -0.22
N ARG A 131 14.72 -1.12 -0.44
CA ARG A 131 15.50 -2.35 -0.16
C ARG A 131 16.74 -2.44 -1.06
N SER A 132 16.61 -2.07 -2.34
CA SER A 132 17.69 -2.11 -3.32
C SER A 132 18.73 -1.01 -3.10
N ARG A 133 18.29 0.23 -2.85
CA ARG A 133 19.20 1.36 -2.55
C ARG A 133 19.69 1.36 -1.09
N LYS A 134 19.13 0.48 -0.25
CA LYS A 134 19.41 0.38 1.20
C LYS A 134 19.31 1.73 1.92
N GLY A 135 18.29 2.51 1.57
CA GLY A 135 18.17 3.89 2.02
C GLY A 135 16.73 4.37 2.12
N LYS A 136 16.51 5.34 3.02
CA LYS A 136 15.24 6.05 3.16
C LYS A 136 15.04 7.00 1.96
N TRP A 137 13.80 7.18 1.52
CA TRP A 137 13.45 8.14 0.47
C TRP A 137 12.08 8.76 0.73
N VAL A 138 11.88 10.01 0.32
CA VAL A 138 10.60 10.72 0.39
C VAL A 138 9.92 10.63 -0.97
N LYS A 139 8.65 10.21 -1.00
CA LYS A 139 7.92 10.04 -2.27
C LYS A 139 7.75 11.37 -2.97
N GLY A 140 8.27 11.42 -4.20
CA GLY A 140 8.18 12.60 -5.06
C GLY A 140 9.27 13.64 -4.82
N GLU A 141 10.28 13.39 -3.99
CA GLU A 141 11.38 14.33 -3.76
C GLU A 141 12.12 14.71 -5.05
N GLU A 142 12.31 13.74 -5.96
CA GLU A 142 12.95 13.98 -7.26
C GLU A 142 11.95 14.42 -8.34
N SER A 143 10.72 13.89 -8.33
CA SER A 143 9.75 14.09 -9.42
C SER A 143 8.73 15.21 -9.18
N GLY A 144 8.67 15.76 -7.96
CA GLY A 144 7.60 16.66 -7.51
C GLY A 144 6.25 15.98 -7.22
N HIS A 145 6.12 14.66 -7.43
CA HIS A 145 4.87 13.91 -7.20
C HIS A 145 4.74 13.48 -5.74
N LEU A 146 4.58 14.48 -4.87
CA LEU A 146 4.61 14.35 -3.42
C LEU A 146 3.38 13.66 -2.84
N GLN A 147 3.56 13.01 -1.70
CA GLN A 147 2.48 12.49 -0.86
C GLN A 147 2.41 13.29 0.44
N ASN A 148 1.47 14.24 0.50
CA ASN A 148 1.19 14.97 1.75
C ASN A 148 0.27 14.11 2.61
N LEU A 149 0.70 13.75 3.81
CA LEU A 149 -0.06 12.88 4.70
C LEU A 149 -1.13 13.67 5.42
N SER A 150 -2.37 13.16 5.38
CA SER A 150 -3.47 13.65 6.22
C SER A 150 -3.61 12.83 7.50
N ALA A 151 -3.38 11.51 7.41
CA ALA A 151 -3.42 10.59 8.53
C ALA A 151 -2.46 9.41 8.34
N ILE A 152 -2.05 8.82 9.46
CA ILE A 152 -1.29 7.57 9.52
C ILE A 152 -2.02 6.62 10.45
N TYR A 153 -2.38 5.45 9.92
CA TYR A 153 -2.90 4.32 10.69
C TYR A 153 -1.84 3.23 10.80
N VAL A 154 -1.93 2.45 11.87
CA VAL A 154 -1.07 1.31 12.13
C VAL A 154 -1.92 0.08 12.42
N HIS A 155 -1.52 -1.04 11.86
CA HIS A 155 -2.15 -2.35 12.03
C HIS A 155 -1.19 -3.26 12.79
N SER A 156 -1.71 -4.16 13.61
CA SER A 156 -0.89 -4.98 14.51
C SER A 156 -0.75 -6.45 14.09
N ASN A 157 -1.66 -6.97 13.26
CA ASN A 157 -1.65 -8.37 12.85
C ASN A 157 -2.19 -8.61 11.43
N PRO A 158 -1.30 -8.74 10.41
CA PRO A 158 0.14 -8.49 10.50
C PRO A 158 0.43 -7.00 10.69
N PHE A 159 1.66 -6.67 11.08
CA PHE A 159 2.06 -5.27 11.21
C PHE A 159 2.23 -4.61 9.84
N PHE A 160 1.54 -3.50 9.62
CA PHE A 160 1.78 -2.60 8.49
C PHE A 160 1.34 -1.18 8.82
N VAL A 161 1.84 -0.23 8.02
CA VAL A 161 1.47 1.18 8.10
C VAL A 161 0.57 1.53 6.94
N GLN A 162 -0.50 2.28 7.22
CA GLN A 162 -1.41 2.81 6.22
C GLN A 162 -1.34 4.33 6.24
N TYR A 163 -0.93 4.91 5.13
CA TYR A 163 -0.92 6.35 4.88
C TYR A 163 -2.19 6.76 4.17
N VAL A 164 -2.86 7.77 4.70
CA VAL A 164 -3.88 8.51 3.96
C VAL A 164 -3.23 9.80 3.46
N THR A 165 -3.28 10.02 2.15
CA THR A 165 -2.52 11.09 1.51
C THR A 165 -3.34 11.95 0.55
N SER A 166 -3.06 13.25 0.55
CA SER A 166 -3.30 14.13 -0.58
C SER A 166 -2.14 13.96 -1.58
N GLN A 167 -2.34 13.10 -2.57
CA GLN A 167 -1.37 12.80 -3.62
C GLN A 167 -1.27 13.96 -4.62
N ILE A 168 -0.05 14.45 -4.84
CA ILE A 168 0.28 15.38 -5.92
C ILE A 168 0.85 14.57 -7.09
N GLY A 169 0.31 14.75 -8.29
CA GLY A 169 0.81 14.07 -9.48
C GLY A 169 0.56 12.54 -9.45
N ALA A 170 1.46 11.78 -10.07
CA ALA A 170 1.39 10.32 -10.13
C ALA A 170 2.03 9.64 -8.91
N ALA A 171 1.33 8.68 -8.28
CA ALA A 171 1.95 7.79 -7.31
C ALA A 171 2.89 6.78 -8.00
N CYS A 172 2.50 6.27 -9.18
CA CYS A 172 3.29 5.28 -9.89
C CYS A 172 4.40 5.91 -10.75
N HIS A 173 5.55 5.25 -10.81
CA HIS A 173 6.68 5.66 -11.66
C HIS A 173 6.39 5.53 -13.17
N THR A 174 5.36 4.77 -13.55
CA THR A 174 4.91 4.63 -14.95
C THR A 174 4.08 5.83 -15.43
N GLY A 175 3.72 6.74 -14.52
CA GLY A 175 2.93 7.94 -14.77
C GLY A 175 1.44 7.81 -14.41
N TYR A 176 0.97 6.61 -14.06
CA TYR A 176 -0.41 6.44 -13.59
C TYR A 176 -0.61 6.96 -12.17
N TYR A 177 -1.83 7.41 -11.88
CA TYR A 177 -2.18 7.96 -10.57
C TYR A 177 -1.98 6.94 -9.43
N SER A 178 -2.24 5.65 -9.70
CA SER A 178 -1.97 4.52 -8.80
C SER A 178 -1.12 3.47 -9.52
N CYS A 179 -0.31 2.72 -8.76
CA CYS A 179 0.38 1.51 -9.24
C CYS A 179 -0.60 0.40 -9.62
N PHE A 180 -1.79 0.36 -8.99
CA PHE A 180 -2.87 -0.60 -9.29
C PHE A 180 -3.69 -0.14 -10.51
N PHE A 181 -3.01 0.19 -11.61
CA PHE A 181 -3.64 0.65 -12.85
C PHE A 181 -4.07 -0.50 -13.78
N ARG A 182 -3.78 -1.76 -13.39
CA ARG A 182 -4.11 -2.97 -14.14
C ARG A 182 -5.08 -3.81 -13.33
N GLU A 183 -6.23 -4.12 -13.89
CA GLU A 183 -7.19 -5.08 -13.36
C GLU A 183 -7.02 -6.41 -14.10
N LEU A 184 -6.98 -7.49 -13.32
CA LEU A 184 -6.89 -8.86 -13.80
C LEU A 184 -8.30 -9.42 -13.94
N GLY A 185 -8.53 -10.12 -15.05
CA GLY A 185 -9.77 -10.83 -15.32
C GLY A 185 -9.55 -12.32 -15.56
N PRO A 186 -10.63 -13.07 -15.82
CA PRO A 186 -10.55 -14.49 -16.14
C PRO A 186 -9.70 -14.73 -17.40
N ASN A 187 -9.11 -15.93 -17.49
CA ASN A 187 -8.23 -16.34 -18.60
C ASN A 187 -7.07 -15.37 -18.84
N ASP A 188 -6.51 -14.81 -17.77
CA ASP A 188 -5.36 -13.89 -17.81
C ASP A 188 -5.59 -12.60 -18.59
N SER A 189 -6.86 -12.19 -18.72
CA SER A 189 -7.17 -10.91 -19.31
C SER A 189 -6.69 -9.77 -18.41
N VAL A 190 -6.27 -8.67 -19.03
CA VAL A 190 -5.84 -7.45 -18.33
C VAL A 190 -6.56 -6.26 -18.93
N SER A 191 -7.20 -5.47 -18.07
CA SER A 191 -7.78 -4.16 -18.41
C SER A 191 -7.05 -3.04 -17.67
N PHE A 192 -7.12 -1.83 -18.21
CA PHE A 192 -6.52 -0.64 -17.60
C PHE A 192 -7.59 0.17 -16.88
N VAL A 193 -7.32 0.50 -15.61
CA VAL A 193 -8.22 1.28 -14.74
C VAL A 193 -8.24 2.76 -15.16
N TYR A 194 -7.12 3.27 -15.66
CA TYR A 194 -6.96 4.66 -16.08
C TYR A 194 -6.78 4.72 -17.59
N SER A 195 -7.53 5.61 -18.25
CA SER A 195 -7.41 5.87 -19.68
C SER A 195 -6.11 6.57 -20.05
N ASN A 196 -5.65 7.51 -19.20
CA ASN A 196 -4.47 8.35 -19.43
C ASN A 196 -3.57 8.39 -18.19
N LYS A 197 -2.30 8.76 -18.39
CA LYS A 197 -1.39 9.07 -17.30
C LYS A 197 -1.67 10.46 -16.75
N VAL A 198 -1.10 10.77 -15.57
CA VAL A 198 -1.26 12.09 -14.97
C VAL A 198 -0.55 13.13 -15.83
N GLY A 199 -1.32 14.10 -16.35
CA GLY A 199 -0.82 15.20 -17.18
C GLY A 199 -0.91 14.96 -18.69
N GLU A 200 -1.43 13.81 -19.12
CA GLU A 200 -1.78 13.51 -20.53
C GLU A 200 -3.23 13.88 -20.86
#